data_AF-A0A1B6CRJ6-F1
#
_entry.id   AF-A0A1B6CRJ6-F1
#
_cell.length_a   1.000
_cell.length_b   1.000
_cell.length_c   1.000
_cell.angle_alpha   90.00
_cell.angle_beta   90.00
_cell.angle_gamma   90.00
#
_symmetry.space_group_name_H-M   'P 1'
#
loop_
_entity.id
_entity.type
_entity.pdbx_description
1 polymer ?
#
loop_
_entity_poly.entity_id
_entity_poly.type
_entity_poly.pdbx_seq_one_letter_code
_entity_poly.pdbx_strand_id
1 'polypeptide(L)'
;MISEIVGQEMKCAIEYGRTDIVKAILDACDHGDLRSDNNKNKLCLLNGDLTDEGSFLCLASKLNRTDIVRTLLAAGADPNVCNKQGHKPLQLATSENTKHTFVEELLRAIANSQLSRTDQLVTAGVNVNTWDSVTTQNTPLHWAACYADKHLVSYLLDQGANVN
;
A
#
# COMPACT_ATOMS: atom_id res chain seq x y z
N MET A 1 -8.15 -19.38 -15.49
CA MET A 1 -9.62 -19.34 -15.42
C MET A 1 -10.10 -18.85 -14.04
N ILE A 2 -9.75 -19.51 -12.92
CA ILE A 2 -10.17 -19.03 -11.57
C ILE A 2 -9.54 -17.66 -11.22
N SER A 3 -8.25 -17.44 -11.51
CA SER A 3 -7.58 -16.15 -11.23
C SER A 3 -8.17 -14.97 -12.03
N GLU A 4 -8.72 -15.23 -13.21
CA GLU A 4 -9.27 -14.23 -14.12
C GLU A 4 -10.68 -13.82 -13.68
N ILE A 5 -11.50 -14.80 -13.26
CA ILE A 5 -12.82 -14.54 -12.66
C ILE A 5 -12.68 -13.75 -11.36
N VAL A 6 -11.78 -14.17 -10.47
CA VAL A 6 -11.50 -13.46 -9.20
C VAL A 6 -10.96 -12.05 -9.48
N GLY A 7 -10.08 -11.89 -10.47
CA GLY A 7 -9.58 -10.58 -10.87
C GLY A 7 -10.67 -9.64 -11.38
N GLN A 8 -11.64 -10.17 -12.13
CA GLN A 8 -12.75 -9.37 -12.67
C GLN A 8 -13.79 -9.02 -11.59
N GLU A 9 -14.10 -9.93 -10.68
CA GLU A 9 -14.93 -9.64 -9.50
C GLU A 9 -14.29 -8.59 -8.61
N MET A 10 -12.98 -8.69 -8.36
CA MET A 10 -12.21 -7.70 -7.62
C MET A 10 -12.26 -6.33 -8.29
N LYS A 11 -12.07 -6.27 -9.62
CA LYS A 11 -12.19 -5.03 -10.39
C LYS A 11 -13.56 -4.38 -10.22
N CYS A 12 -14.64 -5.13 -10.44
CA CYS A 12 -16.00 -4.63 -10.26
C CYS A 12 -16.21 -4.14 -8.81
N ALA A 13 -15.76 -4.90 -7.81
CA ALA A 13 -15.88 -4.50 -6.41
C ALA A 13 -15.19 -3.15 -6.14
N ILE A 14 -14.02 -2.90 -6.72
CA ILE A 14 -13.30 -1.63 -6.59
C ILE A 14 -14.06 -0.48 -7.26
N GLU A 15 -14.56 -0.69 -8.48
CA GLU A 15 -15.35 0.30 -9.23
C GLU A 15 -16.61 0.72 -8.46
N TYR A 16 -17.35 -0.26 -7.93
CA TYR A 16 -18.55 -0.03 -7.12
C TYR A 16 -18.27 0.35 -5.66
N GLY A 17 -17.00 0.40 -5.22
CA GLY A 17 -16.64 0.76 -3.85
C GLY A 17 -17.03 -0.28 -2.79
N ARG A 18 -17.16 -1.55 -3.17
CA ARG A 18 -17.57 -2.66 -2.30
C ARG A 18 -16.36 -3.21 -1.52
N THR A 19 -15.94 -2.49 -0.50
CA THR A 19 -14.82 -2.86 0.38
C THR A 19 -15.00 -4.24 1.02
N ASP A 20 -16.24 -4.64 1.34
CA ASP A 20 -16.52 -5.94 1.97
C ASP A 20 -16.20 -7.11 1.05
N ILE A 21 -16.48 -6.97 -0.26
CA ILE A 21 -16.16 -7.99 -1.26
C ILE A 21 -14.64 -8.07 -1.44
N VAL A 22 -13.97 -6.91 -1.49
CA VAL A 22 -12.51 -6.83 -1.55
C VAL A 22 -11.88 -7.57 -0.36
N LYS A 23 -12.34 -7.29 0.87
CA LYS A 23 -11.87 -7.98 2.07
C LYS A 23 -12.15 -9.48 2.00
N ALA A 24 -13.37 -9.88 1.65
CA ALA A 24 -13.73 -11.29 1.55
C ALA A 24 -12.85 -12.05 0.55
N ILE A 25 -12.52 -11.44 -0.60
CA ILE A 25 -11.59 -12.04 -1.58
C ILE A 25 -10.19 -12.18 -0.99
N LEU A 26 -9.68 -11.14 -0.33
CA LEU A 26 -8.35 -11.16 0.29
C LEU A 26 -8.26 -12.17 1.45
N ASP A 27 -9.29 -12.22 2.29
CA ASP A 27 -9.39 -13.17 3.42
C ASP A 27 -9.50 -14.61 2.89
N ALA A 28 -10.25 -14.83 1.80
CA ALA A 28 -10.30 -16.13 1.13
C ALA A 28 -8.93 -16.56 0.56
N CYS A 29 -8.11 -15.60 0.10
CA CYS A 29 -6.73 -15.87 -0.29
C CYS A 29 -5.82 -16.22 0.90
N ASP A 30 -6.09 -15.69 2.09
CA ASP A 30 -5.30 -15.93 3.31
C ASP A 30 -5.68 -17.24 4.03
N HIS A 31 -6.96 -17.64 3.97
CA HIS A 31 -7.48 -18.86 4.59
C HIS A 31 -7.38 -20.11 3.71
N GLY A 32 -7.02 -19.96 2.43
CA GLY A 32 -6.78 -21.09 1.52
C GLY A 32 -5.49 -21.86 1.83
N ASP A 33 -5.57 -22.77 2.81
CA ASP A 33 -4.71 -23.94 3.08
C ASP A 33 -3.24 -23.91 2.61
N LEU A 34 -2.32 -23.80 3.60
CA LEU A 34 -1.03 -24.51 3.82
C LEU A 34 -0.15 -25.03 2.65
N ARG A 35 -0.35 -24.62 1.40
CA ARG A 35 0.57 -24.87 0.29
C ARG A 35 1.20 -23.56 -0.14
N SER A 36 2.54 -23.56 -0.08
CA SER A 36 3.49 -22.49 -0.42
C SER A 36 3.27 -21.78 -1.78
N ASP A 37 2.28 -22.19 -2.58
CA ASP A 37 1.95 -21.64 -3.90
C ASP A 37 0.90 -20.52 -3.84
N ASN A 38 0.08 -20.41 -2.78
CA ASN A 38 -1.00 -19.41 -2.71
C ASN A 38 -0.52 -17.98 -2.40
N ASN A 39 0.59 -17.81 -1.67
CA ASN A 39 1.16 -16.47 -1.45
C ASN A 39 1.66 -15.85 -2.78
N LYS A 40 2.18 -16.68 -3.69
CA LYS A 40 2.49 -16.25 -5.07
C LYS A 40 1.24 -15.83 -5.83
N ASN A 41 0.10 -16.52 -5.64
CA ASN A 41 -1.17 -16.17 -6.27
C ASN A 41 -1.75 -14.86 -5.71
N LYS A 42 -1.65 -14.60 -4.39
CA LYS A 42 -2.09 -13.34 -3.77
C LYS A 42 -1.28 -12.15 -4.28
N LEU A 43 0.04 -12.27 -4.28
CA LEU A 43 0.93 -11.22 -4.77
C LEU A 43 0.81 -11.02 -6.29
N CYS A 44 0.64 -12.08 -7.08
CA CYS A 44 0.41 -11.92 -8.52
C CYS A 44 -0.96 -11.31 -8.83
N LEU A 45 -1.97 -11.56 -7.99
CA LEU A 45 -3.27 -10.93 -8.10
C LEU A 45 -3.17 -9.44 -7.77
N LEU A 46 -2.50 -9.07 -6.68
CA LEU A 46 -2.35 -7.67 -6.26
C LEU A 46 -1.49 -6.84 -7.23
N ASN A 47 -0.39 -7.42 -7.71
CA ASN A 47 0.62 -6.73 -8.52
C ASN A 47 0.48 -6.96 -10.03
N GLY A 48 -0.44 -7.83 -10.45
CA GLY A 48 -0.66 -8.12 -11.86
C GLY A 48 -1.24 -6.93 -12.61
N ASP A 49 -0.86 -6.77 -13.89
CA ASP A 49 -1.44 -5.79 -14.83
C ASP A 49 -2.81 -6.29 -15.32
N LEU A 50 -3.70 -6.61 -14.38
CA LEU A 50 -5.01 -7.22 -14.64
C LEU A 50 -6.03 -6.22 -15.18
N THR A 51 -5.75 -4.92 -15.07
CA THR A 51 -6.67 -3.87 -15.54
C THR A 51 -5.98 -2.98 -16.58
N ASP A 52 -6.76 -2.38 -17.47
CA ASP A 52 -6.22 -1.36 -18.39
C ASP A 52 -5.60 -0.15 -17.68
N GLU A 53 -5.96 0.03 -16.41
CA GLU A 53 -5.50 1.09 -15.50
C GLU A 53 -4.31 0.66 -14.62
N GLY A 54 -3.74 -0.54 -14.82
CA GLY A 54 -2.62 -1.07 -14.04
C GLY A 54 -3.02 -2.08 -12.96
N SER A 55 -2.31 -2.04 -11.82
CA SER A 55 -2.63 -2.82 -10.61
C SER A 55 -3.95 -2.37 -9.98
N PHE A 56 -4.59 -3.25 -9.20
CA PHE A 56 -5.76 -2.91 -8.39
C PHE A 56 -5.54 -1.70 -7.47
N LEU A 57 -4.31 -1.49 -7.00
CA LEU A 57 -3.96 -0.34 -6.18
C LEU A 57 -4.00 0.97 -6.99
N CYS A 58 -3.57 0.96 -8.27
CA CYS A 58 -3.70 2.10 -9.18
C CYS A 58 -5.17 2.46 -9.42
N LEU A 59 -6.01 1.46 -9.69
CA LEU A 59 -7.44 1.65 -9.91
C LEU A 59 -8.13 2.24 -8.65
N ALA A 60 -7.87 1.66 -7.48
CA ALA A 60 -8.44 2.15 -6.22
C ALA A 60 -7.98 3.57 -5.90
N SER A 61 -6.71 3.89 -6.18
CA SER A 61 -6.15 5.23 -5.97
C SER A 61 -6.76 6.26 -6.93
N LYS A 62 -6.91 5.92 -8.21
CA LYS A 62 -7.57 6.77 -9.22
C LYS A 62 -9.02 7.06 -8.88
N LEU A 63 -9.73 6.07 -8.33
CA LEU A 63 -11.12 6.21 -7.88
C LEU A 63 -11.26 6.82 -6.47
N ASN A 64 -10.14 7.19 -5.83
CA ASN A 64 -10.08 7.73 -4.46
C ASN A 64 -10.83 6.87 -3.43
N ARG A 65 -10.74 5.54 -3.57
CA ARG A 65 -11.37 4.58 -2.66
C ARG A 65 -10.45 4.31 -1.47
N THR A 66 -10.40 5.27 -0.54
CA THR A 66 -9.50 5.26 0.62
C THR A 66 -9.55 3.95 1.42
N ASP A 67 -10.75 3.42 1.69
CA ASP A 67 -10.90 2.16 2.44
C ASP A 67 -10.35 0.96 1.68
N ILE A 68 -10.54 0.94 0.36
CA ILE A 68 -10.04 -0.13 -0.50
C ILE A 68 -8.52 -0.06 -0.63
N VAL A 69 -7.97 1.15 -0.83
CA VAL A 69 -6.52 1.38 -0.83
C VAL A 69 -5.90 0.90 0.48
N ARG A 70 -6.50 1.25 1.62
CA ARG A 70 -6.08 0.77 2.94
C ARG A 70 -6.08 -0.76 3.03
N THR A 71 -7.14 -1.42 2.56
CA THR A 71 -7.20 -2.90 2.59
C THR A 71 -6.19 -3.55 1.67
N LEU A 72 -5.98 -3.01 0.46
CA LEU A 72 -5.01 -3.53 -0.51
C LEU A 72 -3.59 -3.38 0.02
N LEU A 73 -3.26 -2.20 0.56
CA LEU A 73 -1.98 -1.96 1.22
C LEU A 73 -1.80 -2.94 2.37
N ALA A 74 -2.74 -3.01 3.32
CA ALA A 74 -2.66 -3.93 4.46
C ALA A 74 -2.51 -5.41 4.05
N ALA A 75 -3.05 -5.80 2.90
CA ALA A 75 -2.92 -7.15 2.34
C ALA A 75 -1.56 -7.42 1.66
N GLY A 76 -0.69 -6.43 1.55
CA GLY A 76 0.66 -6.54 0.98
C GLY A 76 0.79 -6.09 -0.47
N ALA A 77 -0.13 -5.28 -1.00
CA ALA A 77 0.00 -4.76 -2.36
C ALA A 77 1.23 -3.86 -2.50
N ASP A 78 1.98 -4.01 -3.59
CA ASP A 78 3.18 -3.21 -3.83
C ASP A 78 2.81 -1.83 -4.40
N PRO A 79 3.14 -0.73 -3.69
CA PRO A 79 2.83 0.64 -4.13
C PRO A 79 3.73 1.13 -5.27
N ASN A 80 4.70 0.33 -5.71
CA ASN A 80 5.61 0.65 -6.81
C ASN A 80 5.13 0.17 -8.18
N VAL A 81 4.07 -0.64 -8.23
CA VAL A 81 3.53 -1.15 -9.49
C VAL A 81 2.86 0.00 -10.24
N CYS A 82 3.45 0.39 -11.38
CA CYS A 82 2.90 1.44 -12.22
C CYS A 82 1.77 0.91 -13.12
N ASN A 83 0.92 1.82 -13.58
CA ASN A 83 -0.01 1.52 -14.67
C ASN A 83 0.67 1.54 -16.04
N LYS A 84 -0.10 1.25 -17.11
CA LYS A 84 0.37 1.32 -18.51
C LYS A 84 0.93 2.70 -18.92
N GLN A 85 0.60 3.77 -18.18
CA GLN A 85 1.11 5.12 -18.40
C GLN A 85 2.41 5.41 -17.62
N GLY A 86 2.90 4.47 -16.81
CA GLY A 86 4.07 4.64 -15.95
C GLY A 86 3.80 5.42 -14.65
N HIS A 87 2.55 5.76 -14.36
CA HIS A 87 2.18 6.46 -13.13
C HIS A 87 2.03 5.49 -11.96
N LYS A 88 2.58 5.88 -10.80
CA LYS A 88 2.45 5.14 -9.54
C LYS A 88 1.07 5.37 -8.89
N PRO A 89 0.56 4.42 -8.07
CA PRO A 89 -0.71 4.56 -7.39
C PRO A 89 -0.86 5.88 -6.62
N LEU A 90 0.19 6.29 -5.89
CA LEU A 90 0.20 7.55 -5.13
C LEU A 90 0.05 8.79 -6.04
N GLN A 91 0.59 8.76 -7.26
CA GLN A 91 0.46 9.86 -8.22
C GLN A 91 -0.94 9.96 -8.82
N LEU A 92 -1.66 8.84 -8.88
CA LEU A 92 -3.06 8.79 -9.34
C LEU A 92 -4.04 9.26 -8.27
N ALA A 93 -3.65 9.22 -6.99
CA ALA A 93 -4.46 9.70 -5.89
C ALA A 93 -4.60 11.23 -5.93
N THR A 94 -5.80 11.71 -6.24
CA THR A 94 -6.11 13.15 -6.22
C THR A 94 -6.60 13.62 -4.86
N SER A 95 -7.18 12.72 -4.06
CA SER A 95 -7.69 13.05 -2.72
C SER A 95 -6.59 13.00 -1.66
N GLU A 96 -6.55 14.01 -0.80
CA GLU A 96 -5.65 14.07 0.35
C GLU A 96 -5.87 12.89 1.31
N ASN A 97 -7.12 12.42 1.48
CA ASN A 97 -7.42 11.24 2.30
C ASN A 97 -6.74 9.96 1.77
N THR A 98 -6.67 9.82 0.45
CA THR A 98 -6.02 8.68 -0.20
C THR A 98 -4.49 8.79 -0.08
N LYS A 99 -3.92 9.98 -0.21
CA LYS A 99 -2.48 10.20 0.07
C LYS A 99 -2.14 9.92 1.53
N HIS A 100 -3.00 10.36 2.45
CA HIS A 100 -2.83 10.15 3.90
C HIS A 100 -2.84 8.66 4.25
N THR A 101 -3.62 7.83 3.55
CA THR A 101 -3.61 6.37 3.79
C THR A 101 -2.26 5.71 3.44
N PHE A 102 -1.53 6.22 2.44
CA PHE A 102 -0.16 5.75 2.18
C PHE A 102 0.81 6.18 3.29
N VAL A 103 0.63 7.38 3.85
CA VAL A 103 1.42 7.88 4.99
C VAL A 103 1.15 7.06 6.25
N GLU A 104 -0.11 6.79 6.57
CA GLU A 104 -0.49 5.93 7.69
C GLU A 104 0.13 4.53 7.56
N GLU A 105 0.12 3.94 6.36
CA GLU A 105 0.75 2.65 6.12
C GLU A 105 2.28 2.69 6.26
N LEU A 106 2.92 3.79 5.86
CA LEU A 106 4.36 4.01 6.07
C LEU A 106 4.70 4.04 7.56
N LEU A 107 3.94 4.81 8.35
CA LEU A 107 4.11 4.89 9.80
C LEU A 107 3.87 3.53 10.46
N ARG A 108 2.87 2.78 9.99
CA ARG A 108 2.59 1.42 10.44
C ARG A 108 3.73 0.46 10.11
N ALA A 109 4.31 0.55 8.92
CA ALA A 109 5.48 -0.26 8.54
C ALA A 109 6.68 0.04 9.45
N ILE A 110 6.92 1.32 9.77
CA ILE A 110 7.96 1.76 10.69
C ILE A 110 7.72 1.23 12.11
N ALA A 111 6.48 1.33 12.61
CA ALA A 111 6.10 0.80 13.93
C ALA A 111 6.28 -0.72 14.04
N ASN A 112 6.23 -1.45 12.92
CA ASN A 112 6.47 -2.89 12.86
C ASN A 112 7.90 -3.26 12.45
N SER A 113 8.84 -2.29 12.39
CA SER A 113 10.24 -2.53 11.97
C SER A 113 10.38 -3.17 10.58
N GLN A 114 9.46 -2.88 9.66
CA GLN A 114 9.44 -3.47 8.31
C GLN A 114 10.23 -2.62 7.31
N LEU A 115 11.56 -2.69 7.36
CA LEU A 115 12.44 -1.91 6.48
C LEU A 115 12.10 -2.06 4.99
N SER A 116 11.89 -3.30 4.51
CA SER A 116 11.55 -3.54 3.10
C SER A 116 10.25 -2.84 2.67
N ARG A 117 9.25 -2.81 3.56
CA ARG A 117 7.96 -2.19 3.28
C ARG A 117 8.05 -0.66 3.33
N THR A 118 8.83 -0.13 4.28
CA THR A 118 9.16 1.30 4.33
C THR A 118 9.86 1.73 3.04
N ASP A 119 10.85 0.96 2.58
CA ASP A 119 11.58 1.24 1.33
C ASP A 119 10.64 1.24 0.11
N GLN A 120 9.71 0.29 0.04
CA GLN A 120 8.70 0.25 -1.02
C GLN A 120 7.84 1.52 -1.03
N LEU A 121 7.36 1.97 0.13
CA LEU A 121 6.49 3.16 0.24
C LEU A 121 7.25 4.46 -0.03
N VAL A 122 8.49 4.58 0.43
CA VAL A 122 9.34 5.75 0.12
C VAL A 122 9.65 5.79 -1.38
N THR A 123 10.01 4.66 -1.97
CA THR A 123 10.22 4.53 -3.42
C THR A 123 8.96 4.82 -4.22
N ALA A 124 7.78 4.55 -3.66
CA ALA A 124 6.50 4.90 -4.29
C ALA A 124 6.25 6.42 -4.38
N GLY A 125 7.08 7.22 -3.71
CA GLY A 125 7.02 8.68 -3.70
C GLY A 125 6.36 9.26 -2.45
N VAL A 126 6.16 8.45 -1.39
CA VAL A 126 5.69 8.97 -0.11
C VAL A 126 6.76 9.86 0.49
N ASN A 127 6.40 11.09 0.85
CA ASN A 127 7.33 12.06 1.40
C ASN A 127 7.81 11.60 2.80
N VAL A 128 9.13 11.46 2.98
CA VAL A 128 9.75 11.03 4.24
C VAL A 128 9.60 12.05 5.37
N ASN A 129 9.27 13.30 5.03
CA ASN A 129 9.04 14.39 5.97
C ASN A 129 7.55 14.64 6.25
N THR A 130 6.69 13.65 5.99
CA THR A 130 5.28 13.69 6.41
C THR A 130 5.16 13.68 7.92
N TRP A 131 3.97 13.98 8.42
CA TRP A 131 3.66 13.90 9.85
C TRP A 131 2.36 13.10 10.05
N ASP A 132 2.26 12.45 11.20
CA ASP A 132 1.10 11.66 11.64
C ASP A 132 -0.17 12.53 11.69
N SER A 133 -0.21 13.48 12.61
CA SER A 133 -1.40 14.28 12.86
C SER A 133 -1.02 15.69 13.26
N VAL A 134 -1.98 16.61 13.14
CA VAL A 134 -1.78 18.04 13.47
C VAL A 134 -1.42 18.23 14.94
N THR A 135 -1.83 17.30 15.81
CA THR A 135 -1.62 17.35 17.26
C THR A 135 -0.23 16.90 17.68
N THR A 136 0.26 15.77 17.15
CA THR A 136 1.57 15.22 17.52
C THR A 136 2.69 15.74 16.63
N GLN A 137 2.39 16.00 15.35
CA GLN A 137 3.35 16.39 14.30
C GLN A 137 4.57 15.46 14.23
N ASN A 138 4.41 14.21 14.66
CA ASN A 138 5.48 13.22 14.65
C ASN A 138 5.79 12.81 13.21
N THR A 139 7.05 12.96 12.81
CA THR A 139 7.55 12.52 11.50
C THR A 139 7.88 11.03 11.51
N PRO A 140 8.00 10.36 10.33
CA PRO A 140 8.54 9.02 10.21
C PRO A 140 9.81 8.77 11.03
N LEU A 141 10.69 9.79 11.11
CA LEU A 141 11.91 9.73 11.90
C LEU A 141 11.64 9.71 13.41
N HIS A 142 10.67 10.50 13.90
CA HIS A 142 10.24 10.43 15.30
C HIS A 142 9.72 9.04 15.67
N TRP A 143 8.89 8.45 14.80
CA TRP A 143 8.39 7.09 15.01
C TRP A 143 9.53 6.07 15.05
N ALA A 144 10.44 6.08 14.05
CA ALA A 144 11.58 5.17 14.02
C ALA A 144 12.49 5.32 15.27
N ALA A 145 12.67 6.54 15.76
CA ALA A 145 13.41 6.81 16.99
C ALA A 145 12.69 6.30 18.25
N CYS A 146 11.36 6.46 18.33
CA CYS A 146 10.55 5.96 19.44
C CYS A 146 10.61 4.42 19.56
N TYR A 147 10.67 3.70 18.44
CA TYR A 147 10.82 2.24 18.43
C TYR A 147 12.28 1.77 18.53
N ALA A 148 13.24 2.70 18.69
CA ALA A 148 14.67 2.44 18.77
C ALA A 148 15.23 1.62 17.58
N ASP A 149 14.61 1.76 16.40
CA ASP A 149 15.02 1.03 15.20
C ASP A 149 16.15 1.77 14.48
N LYS A 150 17.39 1.43 14.84
CA LYS A 150 18.59 2.05 14.25
C LYS A 150 18.62 1.91 12.73
N HIS A 151 18.15 0.80 12.17
CA HIS A 151 18.20 0.55 10.73
C HIS A 151 17.22 1.46 9.98
N LEU A 152 15.98 1.57 10.47
CA LEU A 152 15.00 2.49 9.92
C LEU A 152 15.43 3.95 10.09
N VAL A 153 16.01 4.31 11.23
CA VAL A 153 16.54 5.68 11.44
C VAL A 153 17.64 5.99 10.42
N SER A 154 18.64 5.10 10.25
CA SER A 154 19.69 5.33 9.23
C SER A 154 19.11 5.43 7.82
N TYR A 155 18.16 4.55 7.49
CA TYR A 155 17.54 4.54 6.18
C TYR A 155 16.75 5.83 5.90
N LEU A 156 15.94 6.29 6.85
CA LEU A 156 15.16 7.52 6.69
C LEU A 156 16.07 8.75 6.55
N LEU A 157 17.18 8.80 7.30
CA LEU A 157 18.19 9.86 7.17
C LEU A 157 18.85 9.83 5.78
N ASP A 158 19.19 8.64 5.26
CA ASP A 158 19.74 8.49 3.91
C ASP A 158 18.75 8.95 2.83
N GLN A 159 17.44 8.77 3.07
CA GLN A 159 16.37 9.26 2.20
C GLN A 159 16.06 10.76 2.38
N GLY A 160 16.80 11.47 3.22
CA GLY A 160 16.65 12.92 3.43
C GLY A 160 15.58 13.31 4.44
N ALA A 161 15.27 12.45 5.42
CA ALA A 161 14.44 12.82 6.55
C ALA A 161 15.09 13.93 7.38
N ASN A 162 14.32 14.96 7.68
CA ASN A 162 14.75 16.09 8.49
C ASN A 162 14.77 15.71 9.97
N VAL A 163 15.86 16.09 10.64
CA VAL A 163 16.09 15.84 12.07
C VAL A 163 15.49 16.96 12.94
N ASN A 164 15.26 18.14 12.35
CA ASN A 164 14.77 19.36 13.02
C ASN A 164 13.29 19.63 12.73
#